data_AF-A0A8S1BWC0-F1
#
_entry.id   AF-A0A8S1BWC0-F1
#
_cell.length_a   1.000
_cell.length_b   1.000
_cell.length_c   1.000
_cell.angle_alpha   90.00
_cell.angle_beta   90.00
_cell.angle_gamma   90.00
#
_symmetry.space_group_name_H-M   'P 1'
#
loop_
_entity.id
_entity.type
_entity.pdbx_description
1 polymer ?
#
loop_
_entity_poly.entity_id
_entity_poly.type
_entity_poly.pdbx_seq_one_letter_code
_entity_poly.pdbx_strand_id
1 'polypeptide(L)'
;MRQARCFHAFVLFFFIFWVALTHLGFLKLDEFPSFKELPATFTIDALNGFVWQEENNGTGAKRLTCPKGPTVTVEDGLTGLGNQIWEYAQAWAAAKILDRPGFVSESLARKLKVYFPNIEMPTIEEISHCNVTKNATYMKMHVDVKTLKESYKGVHVRIPQYDMLPELILPYRDKLRDEIFKFHDEILERVQKTIHSFDAENLTKVVLHVRRSDYIGLIAILYKLSPAHSSFYLDAMDWFRKNIGGQLIFMIVTDDIGWCEKNLLIEKDVVIASDDTGHDLALLSIADHNIIDYGSFGMWAGVMSKGHTIALIDIDFNGIMTKFKNWHVFDESKYTSKLEFEP
;
A
#
# COMPACT_ATOMS: atom_id res chain seq x y z
N MET A 1 8.53 -26.18 -4.59
CA MET A 1 9.92 -25.80 -4.97
C MET A 1 10.14 -24.31 -5.27
N ARG A 2 9.11 -23.43 -5.32
CA ARG A 2 9.31 -21.97 -5.47
C ARG A 2 9.57 -21.20 -4.16
N GLN A 3 9.11 -21.69 -3.01
CA GLN A 3 9.36 -21.04 -1.70
C GLN A 3 10.83 -21.08 -1.25
N ALA A 4 11.59 -22.12 -1.63
CA ALA A 4 13.02 -22.21 -1.30
C ALA A 4 13.88 -21.16 -2.03
N ARG A 5 13.39 -20.62 -3.16
CA ARG A 5 14.10 -19.59 -3.94
C ARG A 5 14.01 -18.20 -3.33
N CYS A 6 12.91 -17.88 -2.63
CA CYS A 6 12.78 -16.61 -1.90
C CYS A 6 13.66 -16.56 -0.66
N PHE A 7 13.82 -17.69 0.06
CA PHE A 7 14.75 -17.77 1.19
C PHE A 7 16.21 -17.61 0.74
N HIS A 8 16.58 -18.23 -0.39
CA HIS A 8 17.92 -18.05 -0.96
C HIS A 8 18.17 -16.61 -1.42
N ALA A 9 17.18 -15.93 -2.00
CA ALA A 9 17.30 -14.53 -2.40
C ALA A 9 17.49 -13.58 -1.20
N PHE A 10 16.82 -13.85 -0.08
CA PHE A 10 16.96 -13.07 1.15
C PHE A 10 18.34 -13.25 1.81
N VAL A 11 18.84 -14.49 1.84
CA VAL A 11 20.19 -14.81 2.33
C VAL A 11 21.26 -14.18 1.43
N LEU A 12 21.06 -14.21 0.11
CA LEU A 12 21.97 -13.56 -0.84
C LEU A 12 22.00 -12.04 -0.64
N PHE A 13 20.85 -11.41 -0.40
CA PHE A 13 20.74 -9.97 -0.18
C PHE A 13 21.46 -9.54 1.10
N PHE A 14 21.28 -10.29 2.19
CA PHE A 14 22.03 -10.06 3.43
C PHE A 14 23.55 -10.23 3.23
N PHE A 15 23.95 -11.24 2.46
CA PHE A 15 25.36 -11.49 2.19
C PHE A 15 26.00 -10.38 1.34
N ILE A 16 25.30 -9.91 0.30
CA ILE A 16 25.76 -8.80 -0.55
C ILE A 16 25.79 -7.49 0.24
N PHE A 17 24.79 -7.23 1.09
CA PHE A 17 24.75 -6.05 1.95
C PHE A 17 25.89 -6.04 2.97
N TRP A 18 26.22 -7.20 3.56
CA TRP A 18 27.34 -7.33 4.48
C TRP A 18 28.70 -7.18 3.78
N VAL A 19 28.87 -7.76 2.58
CA VAL A 19 30.07 -7.57 1.74
C VAL A 19 30.23 -6.11 1.31
N ALA A 20 29.13 -5.40 1.04
CA ALA A 20 29.17 -3.96 0.75
C ALA A 20 29.62 -3.15 1.97
N LEU A 21 29.15 -3.50 3.18
CA LEU A 21 29.55 -2.84 4.43
C LEU A 21 31.01 -3.09 4.82
N THR A 22 31.57 -4.27 4.51
CA THR A 22 33.00 -4.55 4.73
C THR A 22 33.89 -3.84 3.71
N HIS A 23 33.46 -3.71 2.45
CA HIS A 23 34.18 -2.92 1.44
C HIS A 23 34.14 -1.40 1.69
N LEU A 24 33.07 -0.91 2.32
CA LEU A 24 32.94 0.49 2.74
C LEU A 24 33.59 0.78 4.10
N GLY A 25 34.24 -0.21 4.73
CA GLY A 25 35.00 -0.05 5.97
C GLY A 25 34.16 0.06 7.24
N PHE A 26 32.86 -0.21 7.18
CA PHE A 26 31.95 -0.16 8.33
C PHE A 26 32.02 -1.41 9.22
N LEU A 27 32.56 -2.53 8.71
CA LEU A 27 32.72 -3.79 9.45
C LEU A 27 34.06 -4.47 9.12
N LYS A 28 34.72 -5.09 10.10
CA LYS A 28 35.93 -5.90 9.90
C LYS A 28 35.56 -7.35 9.54
N LEU A 29 36.36 -7.98 8.68
CA LEU A 29 36.15 -9.32 8.09
C LEU A 29 36.05 -10.49 9.11
N ASP A 30 36.38 -10.27 10.38
CA ASP A 30 36.49 -11.32 11.39
C ASP A 30 35.26 -11.46 12.32
N GLU A 31 34.17 -10.70 12.09
CA GLU A 31 32.95 -10.74 12.92
C GLU A 31 31.81 -11.57 12.31
N PHE A 32 32.07 -12.81 11.93
CA PHE A 32 31.01 -13.79 11.68
C PHE A 32 30.94 -14.78 12.86
N PRO A 33 29.89 -14.79 13.70
CA PRO A 33 29.79 -15.78 14.74
C PRO A 33 29.54 -17.15 14.10
N SER A 34 30.40 -18.12 14.40
CA SER A 34 30.11 -19.52 14.08
C SER A 34 28.86 -19.94 14.86
N PHE A 35 27.96 -20.70 14.21
CA PHE A 35 26.62 -21.02 14.71
C PHE A 35 26.58 -21.97 15.93
N LYS A 36 27.65 -22.05 16.73
CA LYS A 36 27.77 -22.99 17.86
C LYS A 36 28.26 -22.41 19.19
N GLU A 37 28.52 -21.12 19.30
CA GLU A 37 28.91 -20.52 20.60
C GLU A 37 28.21 -19.17 20.80
N LEU A 38 26.96 -19.22 21.27
CA LEU A 38 26.32 -18.08 21.94
C LEU A 38 26.16 -18.44 23.42
N PRO A 39 26.78 -17.69 24.35
CA PRO A 39 26.58 -17.91 25.77
C PRO A 39 25.15 -17.47 26.16
N ALA A 40 24.49 -18.31 26.94
CA ALA A 40 23.19 -18.02 27.53
C ALA A 40 23.32 -16.92 28.59
N THR A 41 23.28 -15.65 28.16
CA THR A 41 22.75 -14.48 28.87
C THR A 41 23.13 -13.22 28.09
N PHE A 42 22.24 -12.77 27.20
CA PHE A 42 22.17 -11.37 26.77
C PHE A 42 20.91 -10.80 27.42
N THR A 43 21.08 -9.90 28.38
CA THR A 43 19.98 -9.27 29.11
C THR A 43 19.30 -8.21 28.24
N ILE A 44 17.97 -8.30 28.18
CA ILE A 44 17.05 -7.43 27.45
C ILE A 44 16.86 -6.12 28.24
N ASP A 45 17.90 -5.30 28.37
CA ASP A 45 17.81 -4.04 29.15
C ASP A 45 18.34 -2.78 28.43
N ALA A 46 18.69 -2.88 27.15
CA ALA A 46 18.97 -1.71 26.29
C ALA A 46 17.80 -1.34 25.34
N LEU A 47 16.61 -1.93 25.54
CA LEU A 47 15.37 -1.60 24.83
C LEU A 47 14.27 -1.01 25.75
N ASN A 48 14.55 -0.82 27.04
CA ASN A 48 13.55 -0.42 28.04
C ASN A 48 13.42 1.11 28.21
N GLY A 49 13.15 1.81 27.10
CA GLY A 49 12.72 3.21 27.08
C GLY A 49 11.20 3.42 26.98
N PHE A 50 10.41 2.35 26.82
CA PHE A 50 8.95 2.39 26.91
C PHE A 50 8.48 1.32 27.87
N VAL A 51 8.29 1.72 29.13
CA VAL A 51 7.56 0.95 30.13
C VAL A 51 6.09 0.91 29.68
N TRP A 52 5.68 -0.17 29.01
CA TRP A 52 4.27 -0.53 28.93
C TRP A 52 3.92 -1.18 30.26
N GLN A 53 3.19 -0.45 31.10
CA GLN A 53 2.48 -1.07 32.22
C GLN A 53 1.47 -2.04 31.61
N GLU A 54 1.68 -3.34 31.84
CA GLU A 54 0.64 -4.35 31.62
C GLU A 54 -0.51 -4.08 32.59
N GLU A 55 -1.53 -3.38 32.14
CA GLU A 55 -2.85 -3.54 32.72
C GLU A 55 -3.39 -4.91 32.31
N ASN A 56 -3.33 -5.83 33.26
CA ASN A 56 -4.15 -7.03 33.29
C ASN A 56 -5.63 -6.62 33.19
N ASN A 57 -6.19 -6.71 31.98
CA ASN A 57 -7.63 -6.80 31.79
C ASN A 57 -7.92 -8.05 30.96
N GLY A 58 -8.34 -9.11 31.66
CA GLY A 58 -8.66 -10.39 31.07
C GLY A 58 -9.68 -10.26 29.95
N THR A 59 -9.37 -10.83 28.78
CA THR A 59 -10.37 -11.13 27.76
C THR A 59 -10.07 -12.50 27.18
N GLY A 60 -10.96 -13.47 27.43
CA GLY A 60 -10.96 -14.69 26.63
C GLY A 60 -11.24 -14.29 25.18
N ALA A 61 -10.33 -14.62 24.26
CA ALA A 61 -10.52 -14.36 22.84
C ALA A 61 -11.93 -14.79 22.41
N LYS A 62 -12.68 -13.87 21.79
CA LYS A 62 -14.08 -14.10 21.40
C LYS A 62 -14.12 -15.24 20.38
N ARG A 63 -14.52 -16.43 20.83
CA ARG A 63 -14.60 -17.62 19.97
C ARG A 63 -15.91 -17.60 19.20
N LEU A 64 -15.85 -17.46 17.88
CA LEU A 64 -17.02 -17.48 17.02
C LEU A 64 -17.41 -18.92 16.65
N THR A 65 -18.68 -19.13 16.30
CA THR A 65 -19.14 -20.44 15.81
C THR A 65 -18.56 -20.76 14.44
N CYS A 66 -18.19 -22.03 14.20
CA CYS A 66 -17.67 -22.43 12.89
C CYS A 66 -18.67 -22.14 11.76
N PRO A 67 -18.20 -21.59 10.62
CA PRO A 67 -19.05 -21.35 9.47
C PRO A 67 -19.58 -22.68 8.91
N LYS A 68 -20.85 -22.71 8.54
CA LYS A 68 -21.53 -23.92 8.01
C LYS A 68 -21.13 -24.27 6.58
N GLY A 69 -20.33 -23.44 5.91
CA GLY A 69 -19.98 -23.60 4.50
C GLY A 69 -18.64 -22.93 4.15
N PRO A 70 -18.33 -22.87 2.85
CA PRO A 70 -17.07 -22.32 2.37
C PRO A 70 -16.88 -20.85 2.77
N THR A 71 -15.62 -20.47 3.00
CA THR A 71 -15.23 -19.15 3.48
C THR A 71 -14.34 -18.44 2.48
N VAL A 72 -14.14 -17.14 2.67
CA VAL A 72 -13.14 -16.34 1.97
C VAL A 72 -12.14 -15.79 2.97
N THR A 73 -10.86 -15.83 2.62
CA THR A 73 -9.79 -15.22 3.40
C THR A 73 -8.69 -14.69 2.47
N VAL A 74 -7.77 -13.92 3.02
CA VAL A 74 -6.56 -13.42 2.33
C VAL A 74 -5.31 -13.82 3.09
N GLU A 75 -4.19 -13.92 2.39
CA GLU A 75 -2.85 -13.96 2.99
C GLU A 75 -2.36 -12.55 3.25
N ASP A 76 -2.00 -12.27 4.50
CA ASP A 76 -1.38 -11.02 4.92
C ASP A 76 0.06 -11.27 5.42
N GLY A 77 0.80 -10.18 5.63
CA GLY A 77 2.14 -10.27 6.21
C GLY A 77 2.68 -8.92 6.66
N LEU A 78 4.01 -8.83 6.80
CA LEU A 78 4.69 -7.56 7.07
C LEU A 78 4.76 -6.74 5.79
N THR A 79 3.67 -6.03 5.49
CA THR A 79 3.51 -5.20 4.29
C THR A 79 3.21 -3.75 4.66
N GLY A 80 3.40 -2.82 3.73
CA GLY A 80 3.01 -1.40 3.92
C GLY A 80 1.49 -1.19 3.88
N LEU A 81 1.02 -0.02 4.31
CA LEU A 81 -0.41 0.28 4.46
C LEU A 81 -1.21 0.06 3.16
N GLY A 82 -0.67 0.44 2.00
CA GLY A 82 -1.35 0.22 0.71
C GLY A 82 -1.69 -1.25 0.47
N ASN A 83 -0.74 -2.17 0.72
CA ASN A 83 -0.97 -3.61 0.57
C ASN A 83 -2.00 -4.13 1.57
N GLN A 84 -1.93 -3.69 2.83
CA GLN A 84 -2.89 -4.09 3.87
C GLN A 84 -4.32 -3.70 3.47
N ILE A 85 -4.50 -2.51 2.90
CA ILE A 85 -5.82 -2.07 2.45
C ILE A 85 -6.32 -2.94 1.30
N TRP A 86 -5.47 -3.23 0.30
CA TRP A 86 -5.82 -4.15 -0.78
C TRP A 86 -6.20 -5.54 -0.27
N GLU A 87 -5.40 -6.11 0.64
CA GLU A 87 -5.63 -7.40 1.26
C GLU A 87 -7.03 -7.45 1.91
N TYR A 88 -7.39 -6.44 2.70
CA TYR A 88 -8.71 -6.35 3.32
C TYR A 88 -9.83 -6.14 2.30
N ALA A 89 -9.69 -5.14 1.42
CA ALA A 89 -10.73 -4.73 0.48
C ALA A 89 -11.14 -5.86 -0.44
N GLN A 90 -10.17 -6.63 -0.96
CA GLN A 90 -10.45 -7.74 -1.86
C GLN A 90 -11.03 -8.96 -1.14
N ALA A 91 -10.59 -9.24 0.10
CA ALA A 91 -11.20 -10.29 0.92
C ALA A 91 -12.67 -9.95 1.22
N TRP A 92 -12.94 -8.71 1.62
CA TRP A 92 -14.28 -8.21 1.88
C TRP A 92 -15.16 -8.29 0.64
N ALA A 93 -14.68 -7.78 -0.51
CA ALA A 93 -15.44 -7.76 -1.75
C ALA A 93 -15.69 -9.17 -2.30
N ALA A 94 -14.69 -10.06 -2.28
CA ALA A 94 -14.87 -11.45 -2.68
C ALA A 94 -15.88 -12.18 -1.80
N ALA A 95 -15.88 -11.94 -0.48
CA ALA A 95 -16.88 -12.50 0.44
C ALA A 95 -18.31 -12.08 0.06
N LYS A 96 -18.51 -10.80 -0.31
CA LYS A 96 -19.81 -10.31 -0.79
C LYS A 96 -20.21 -10.90 -2.14
N ILE A 97 -19.29 -10.95 -3.11
CA ILE A 97 -19.58 -11.51 -4.44
C ILE A 97 -19.92 -13.00 -4.34
N LEU A 98 -19.19 -13.76 -3.51
CA LEU A 98 -19.38 -15.20 -3.35
C LEU A 98 -20.53 -15.56 -2.41
N ASP A 99 -21.12 -14.57 -1.72
CA ASP A 99 -22.15 -14.75 -0.69
C ASP A 99 -21.69 -15.70 0.42
N ARG A 100 -20.53 -15.39 1.02
CA ARG A 100 -19.84 -16.22 2.01
C ARG A 100 -19.32 -15.41 3.19
N PRO A 101 -19.14 -16.05 4.36
CA PRO A 101 -18.36 -15.47 5.44
C PRO A 101 -16.93 -15.18 4.99
N GLY A 102 -16.48 -13.94 5.22
CA GLY A 102 -15.12 -13.50 4.96
C GLY A 102 -14.37 -13.28 6.27
N PHE A 103 -13.08 -13.61 6.27
CA PHE A 103 -12.19 -13.45 7.43
C PHE A 103 -10.86 -12.81 7.01
N VAL A 104 -10.23 -12.11 7.94
CA VAL A 104 -8.86 -11.56 7.82
C VAL A 104 -8.05 -11.98 9.04
N SER A 105 -6.74 -11.78 9.06
CA SER A 105 -5.97 -12.01 10.29
C SER A 105 -6.28 -10.90 11.31
N GLU A 106 -6.12 -11.21 12.59
CA GLU A 106 -6.17 -10.23 13.68
C GLU A 106 -5.09 -9.15 13.52
N SER A 107 -3.91 -9.55 13.03
CA SER A 107 -2.82 -8.63 12.70
C SER A 107 -3.24 -7.58 11.69
N LEU A 108 -3.82 -7.99 10.55
CA LEU A 108 -4.29 -7.09 9.50
C LEU A 108 -5.42 -6.18 10.02
N ALA A 109 -6.42 -6.77 10.68
CA ALA A 109 -7.53 -6.00 11.24
C ALA A 109 -7.05 -4.94 12.23
N ARG A 110 -6.14 -5.30 13.16
CA ARG A 110 -5.59 -4.37 14.15
C ARG A 110 -4.80 -3.23 13.51
N LYS A 111 -3.95 -3.52 12.51
CA LYS A 111 -3.18 -2.48 11.80
C LYS A 111 -4.10 -1.49 11.07
N LEU A 112 -5.17 -1.96 10.43
CA LEU A 112 -6.10 -1.09 9.72
C LEU A 112 -6.99 -0.28 10.66
N LYS A 113 -7.37 -0.83 11.83
CA LYS A 113 -8.16 -0.11 12.86
C LYS A 113 -7.48 1.13 13.41
N VAL A 114 -6.15 1.24 13.29
CA VAL A 114 -5.40 2.45 13.63
C VAL A 114 -5.83 3.64 12.77
N TYR A 115 -6.23 3.39 11.52
CA TYR A 115 -6.60 4.45 10.58
C TYR A 115 -8.11 4.53 10.36
N PHE A 116 -8.79 3.39 10.36
CA PHE A 116 -10.18 3.27 9.94
C PHE A 116 -11.04 2.64 11.06
N PRO A 117 -12.00 3.37 11.67
CA PRO A 117 -12.85 2.82 12.74
C PRO A 117 -13.77 1.68 12.27
N ASN A 118 -14.11 1.63 10.98
CA ASN A 118 -15.15 0.75 10.44
C ASN A 118 -14.64 -0.60 9.92
N ILE A 119 -13.50 -1.07 10.45
CA ILE A 119 -12.93 -2.38 10.12
C ILE A 119 -13.64 -3.46 10.95
N GLU A 120 -14.59 -4.15 10.31
CA GLU A 120 -15.53 -5.04 11.01
C GLU A 120 -15.44 -6.54 10.65
N MET A 121 -14.69 -6.93 9.60
CA MET A 121 -14.54 -8.34 9.27
C MET A 121 -14.04 -9.16 10.47
N PRO A 122 -14.67 -10.32 10.76
CA PRO A 122 -14.19 -11.22 11.79
C PRO A 122 -12.81 -11.78 11.44
N THR A 123 -12.09 -12.26 12.44
CA THR A 123 -10.72 -12.74 12.25
C THR A 123 -10.64 -14.26 12.10
N ILE A 124 -9.58 -14.75 11.44
CA ILE A 124 -9.31 -16.19 11.33
C ILE A 124 -9.04 -16.79 12.71
N GLU A 125 -8.43 -16.02 13.61
CA GLU A 125 -8.09 -16.41 14.98
C GLU A 125 -9.35 -16.70 15.81
N GLU A 126 -10.42 -15.92 15.63
CA GLU A 126 -11.73 -16.14 16.27
C GLU A 126 -12.36 -17.50 15.90
N ILE A 127 -11.97 -18.05 14.75
CA ILE A 127 -12.39 -19.37 14.24
C ILE A 127 -11.24 -20.37 14.10
N SER A 128 -10.12 -20.17 14.80
CA SER A 128 -8.91 -21.00 14.70
C SER A 128 -9.12 -22.49 14.99
N HIS A 129 -10.16 -22.82 15.77
CA HIS A 129 -10.58 -24.18 16.09
C HIS A 129 -11.37 -24.86 14.95
N CYS A 130 -11.75 -24.11 13.92
CA CYS A 130 -12.45 -24.62 12.75
C CYS A 130 -11.43 -25.04 11.70
N ASN A 131 -11.64 -26.18 11.06
CA ASN A 131 -10.72 -26.71 10.04
C ASN A 131 -10.91 -26.04 8.66
N VAL A 132 -11.06 -24.71 8.61
CA VAL A 132 -11.47 -23.96 7.41
C VAL A 132 -10.29 -23.53 6.53
N THR A 133 -9.09 -23.46 7.09
CA THR A 133 -7.89 -23.00 6.36
C THR A 133 -7.16 -24.14 5.64
N LYS A 134 -7.36 -25.40 6.06
CA LYS A 134 -6.49 -26.51 5.63
C LYS A 134 -6.68 -26.99 4.19
N ASN A 135 -7.68 -26.54 3.44
CA ASN A 135 -7.92 -26.95 2.05
C ASN A 135 -8.43 -25.80 1.17
N ALA A 136 -7.92 -24.58 1.37
CA ALA A 136 -8.34 -23.43 0.59
C ALA A 136 -7.78 -23.48 -0.84
N THR A 137 -8.64 -23.17 -1.81
CA THR A 137 -8.26 -22.92 -3.21
C THR A 137 -7.80 -21.49 -3.34
N TYR A 138 -6.62 -21.30 -3.94
CA TYR A 138 -6.10 -19.96 -4.18
C TYR A 138 -6.89 -19.24 -5.27
N MET A 139 -7.21 -17.98 -5.03
CA MET A 139 -7.79 -17.13 -6.05
C MET A 139 -6.78 -16.91 -7.19
N LYS A 140 -7.26 -16.90 -8.43
CA LYS A 140 -6.42 -16.64 -9.61
C LYS A 140 -6.13 -15.14 -9.70
N MET A 141 -4.94 -14.81 -10.21
CA MET A 141 -4.51 -13.42 -10.42
C MET A 141 -5.39 -12.64 -11.42
N HIS A 142 -6.11 -13.36 -12.29
CA HIS A 142 -7.14 -12.79 -13.16
C HIS A 142 -8.46 -13.48 -12.90
N VAL A 143 -9.48 -12.68 -12.59
CA VAL A 143 -10.83 -13.18 -12.27
C VAL A 143 -11.88 -12.49 -13.13
N ASP A 144 -12.90 -13.25 -13.50
CA ASP A 144 -14.14 -12.72 -14.05
C ASP A 144 -15.23 -12.81 -12.98
N VAL A 145 -15.67 -11.64 -12.49
CA VAL A 145 -16.69 -11.50 -11.45
C VAL A 145 -17.99 -12.21 -11.85
N LYS A 146 -18.32 -12.29 -13.15
CA LYS A 146 -19.55 -12.94 -13.65
C LYS A 146 -19.54 -14.45 -13.43
N THR A 147 -18.36 -15.07 -13.48
CA THR A 147 -18.18 -16.53 -13.35
C THR A 147 -17.55 -16.94 -12.02
N LEU A 148 -17.28 -15.97 -11.13
CA LEU A 148 -16.57 -16.18 -9.87
C LEU A 148 -17.27 -17.21 -8.95
N LYS A 149 -18.60 -17.11 -8.82
CA LYS A 149 -19.39 -18.05 -7.97
C LYS A 149 -19.25 -19.50 -8.42
N GLU A 150 -19.27 -19.75 -9.72
CA GLU A 150 -19.12 -21.09 -10.29
C GLU A 150 -17.67 -21.57 -10.18
N SER A 151 -16.71 -20.68 -10.50
CA SER A 151 -15.27 -20.99 -10.47
C SER A 151 -14.76 -21.42 -9.09
N TYR A 152 -15.41 -20.96 -8.01
CA TYR A 152 -15.04 -21.27 -6.63
C TYR A 152 -16.16 -22.00 -5.87
N LYS A 153 -17.05 -22.70 -6.56
CA LYS A 153 -18.17 -23.43 -5.96
C LYS A 153 -17.68 -24.51 -4.99
N GLY A 154 -18.22 -24.50 -3.76
CA GLY A 154 -17.97 -25.55 -2.77
C GLY A 154 -16.59 -25.55 -2.11
N VAL A 155 -15.69 -24.62 -2.45
CA VAL A 155 -14.32 -24.58 -1.90
C VAL A 155 -14.08 -23.34 -1.05
N HIS A 156 -13.30 -23.48 0.02
CA HIS A 156 -12.74 -22.33 0.74
C HIS A 156 -11.82 -21.56 -0.21
N VAL A 157 -11.86 -20.23 -0.14
CA VAL A 157 -11.08 -19.37 -1.04
C VAL A 157 -10.04 -18.62 -0.23
N ARG A 158 -8.80 -18.62 -0.73
CA ARG A 158 -7.70 -17.85 -0.18
C ARG A 158 -7.12 -16.93 -1.25
N ILE A 159 -7.11 -15.63 -1.01
CA ILE A 159 -6.51 -14.67 -1.93
C ILE A 159 -5.00 -14.58 -1.61
N PRO A 160 -4.09 -14.76 -2.59
CA PRO A 160 -2.65 -14.64 -2.36
C PRO A 160 -2.26 -13.26 -1.83
N GLN A 161 -1.14 -13.20 -1.11
CA GLN A 161 -0.52 -11.96 -0.68
C GLN A 161 -0.01 -11.16 -1.89
N TYR A 162 -0.10 -9.83 -1.83
CA TYR A 162 0.31 -8.88 -2.88
C TYR A 162 -0.47 -8.92 -4.20
N ASP A 163 -1.34 -9.91 -4.41
CA ASP A 163 -2.29 -9.86 -5.51
C ASP A 163 -3.20 -8.66 -5.30
N MET A 164 -3.30 -7.79 -6.32
CA MET A 164 -4.27 -6.71 -6.39
C MET A 164 -5.30 -7.09 -7.45
N LEU A 165 -6.55 -7.29 -7.05
CA LEU A 165 -7.63 -7.74 -7.93
C LEU A 165 -8.71 -6.65 -8.09
N PRO A 166 -8.48 -5.61 -8.92
CA PRO A 166 -9.39 -4.49 -9.09
C PRO A 166 -10.82 -4.92 -9.42
N GLU A 167 -11.00 -5.98 -10.22
CA GLU A 167 -12.30 -6.50 -10.64
C GLU A 167 -13.22 -6.78 -9.44
N LEU A 168 -12.67 -7.25 -8.33
CA LEU A 168 -13.45 -7.54 -7.13
C LEU A 168 -13.96 -6.28 -6.45
N ILE A 169 -13.14 -5.24 -6.37
CA ILE A 169 -13.46 -4.02 -5.60
C ILE A 169 -14.27 -3.02 -6.41
N LEU A 170 -14.18 -3.05 -7.75
CA LEU A 170 -14.87 -2.09 -8.64
C LEU A 170 -16.36 -1.93 -8.34
N PRO A 171 -17.16 -3.01 -8.16
CA PRO A 171 -18.59 -2.88 -7.85
C PRO A 171 -18.88 -2.24 -6.49
N TYR A 172 -17.88 -2.20 -5.60
CA TYR A 172 -18.01 -1.71 -4.23
C TYR A 172 -17.16 -0.48 -3.95
N ARG A 173 -16.57 0.14 -4.98
CA ARG A 173 -15.65 1.28 -4.84
C ARG A 173 -16.18 2.36 -3.90
N ASP A 174 -17.40 2.83 -4.16
CA ASP A 174 -18.00 3.92 -3.38
C ASP A 174 -18.26 3.50 -1.92
N LYS A 175 -18.69 2.26 -1.68
CA LYS A 175 -18.89 1.73 -0.32
C LYS A 175 -17.57 1.54 0.43
N LEU A 176 -16.54 1.06 -0.25
CA LEU A 176 -15.20 0.93 0.33
C LEU A 176 -14.67 2.31 0.74
N ARG A 177 -14.79 3.31 -0.13
CA ARG A 177 -14.37 4.70 0.12
C ARG A 177 -15.20 5.39 1.21
N ASP A 178 -16.53 5.43 1.05
CA ASP A 178 -17.40 6.31 1.83
C ASP A 178 -17.92 5.65 3.13
N GLU A 179 -17.71 4.34 3.34
CA GLU A 179 -18.17 3.65 4.55
C GLU A 179 -17.03 2.92 5.27
N ILE A 180 -16.27 2.06 4.58
CA ILE A 180 -15.32 1.14 5.22
C ILE A 180 -14.01 1.83 5.57
N PHE A 181 -13.40 2.52 4.60
CA PHE A 181 -12.12 3.20 4.74
C PHE A 181 -12.29 4.69 5.02
N LYS A 182 -13.25 5.01 5.88
CA LYS A 182 -13.33 6.34 6.52
C LYS A 182 -12.24 6.45 7.56
N PHE A 183 -11.53 7.58 7.59
CA PHE A 183 -10.49 7.83 8.58
C PHE A 183 -11.08 8.22 9.93
N HIS A 184 -10.32 8.01 11.02
CA HIS A 184 -10.61 8.64 12.30
C HIS A 184 -10.58 10.17 12.19
N ASP A 185 -11.47 10.84 12.93
CA ASP A 185 -11.61 12.31 12.91
C ASP A 185 -10.29 13.02 13.23
N GLU A 186 -9.50 12.48 14.15
CA GLU A 186 -8.17 13.01 14.52
C GLU A 186 -7.19 13.07 13.33
N ILE A 187 -7.23 12.10 12.41
CA ILE A 187 -6.41 12.12 11.19
C ILE A 187 -6.94 13.21 10.25
N LEU A 188 -8.26 13.28 10.09
CA LEU A 188 -8.90 14.28 9.24
C LEU A 188 -8.63 15.71 9.73
N GLU A 189 -8.68 15.96 11.04
CA GLU A 189 -8.36 17.26 11.63
C GLU A 189 -6.91 17.69 11.34
N ARG A 190 -5.95 16.77 11.41
CA ARG A 190 -4.55 17.05 11.06
C ARG A 190 -4.41 17.40 9.58
N VAL A 191 -5.08 16.67 8.69
CA VAL A 191 -5.08 16.98 7.26
C VAL A 191 -5.72 18.34 6.98
N GLN A 192 -6.84 18.67 7.63
CA GLN A 192 -7.48 19.99 7.49
C GLN A 192 -6.55 21.11 7.97
N LYS A 193 -5.82 20.90 9.07
CA LYS A 193 -4.82 21.86 9.53
C LYS A 193 -3.70 22.07 8.50
N THR A 194 -3.21 21.00 7.87
CA THR A 194 -2.22 21.11 6.79
C THR A 194 -2.79 21.90 5.60
N ILE A 195 -4.01 21.60 5.16
CA ILE A 195 -4.65 22.34 4.05
C ILE A 195 -4.81 23.83 4.38
N HIS A 196 -5.28 24.16 5.58
CA HIS A 196 -5.46 25.56 6.00
C HIS A 196 -4.14 26.33 6.13
N SER A 197 -3.01 25.64 6.37
CA SER A 197 -1.70 26.29 6.50
C SER A 197 -1.19 26.94 5.21
N PHE A 198 -1.78 26.57 4.06
CA PHE A 198 -1.42 27.10 2.75
C PHE A 198 -2.36 28.23 2.26
N ASP A 199 -3.14 28.85 3.16
CA ASP A 199 -4.05 29.98 2.88
C ASP A 199 -5.02 29.72 1.70
N ALA A 200 -5.52 28.48 1.64
CA ALA A 200 -6.14 27.88 0.46
C ALA A 200 -7.66 28.06 0.39
N GLU A 201 -8.19 29.26 0.62
CA GLU A 201 -9.61 29.50 0.37
C GLU A 201 -9.91 29.35 -1.14
N ASN A 202 -10.86 28.46 -1.47
CA ASN A 202 -11.32 28.18 -2.84
C ASN A 202 -10.26 27.61 -3.82
N LEU A 203 -9.17 27.01 -3.33
CA LEU A 203 -8.22 26.29 -4.19
C LEU A 203 -8.66 24.85 -4.48
N THR A 204 -8.56 24.46 -5.76
CA THR A 204 -8.66 23.06 -6.19
C THR A 204 -7.38 22.34 -5.78
N LYS A 205 -7.52 21.29 -4.98
CA LYS A 205 -6.41 20.55 -4.38
C LYS A 205 -6.04 19.35 -5.24
N VAL A 206 -4.82 19.35 -5.78
CA VAL A 206 -4.25 18.22 -6.49
C VAL A 206 -3.15 17.62 -5.62
N VAL A 207 -3.29 16.37 -5.18
CA VAL A 207 -2.27 15.72 -4.35
C VAL A 207 -1.42 14.79 -5.20
N LEU A 208 -0.11 14.93 -5.10
CA LEU A 208 0.88 14.11 -5.79
C LEU A 208 1.41 13.05 -4.83
N HIS A 209 1.41 11.80 -5.26
CA HIS A 209 2.17 10.74 -4.61
C HIS A 209 3.50 10.56 -5.34
N VAL A 210 4.61 10.77 -4.64
CA VAL A 210 5.98 10.61 -5.15
C VAL A 210 6.68 9.51 -4.34
N ARG A 211 6.81 8.31 -4.92
CA ARG A 211 7.43 7.14 -4.27
C ARG A 211 8.83 6.88 -4.82
N ARG A 212 9.81 6.94 -3.93
CA ARG A 212 11.23 6.79 -4.25
C ARG A 212 11.86 5.81 -3.28
N SER A 213 12.64 6.29 -2.31
CA SER A 213 13.43 5.52 -1.33
C SER A 213 13.83 4.10 -1.78
N ASP A 214 13.44 3.08 -1.02
CA ASP A 214 13.62 1.64 -1.30
C ASP A 214 12.95 1.17 -2.59
N TYR A 215 11.88 1.84 -3.04
CA TYR A 215 11.12 1.44 -4.21
C TYR A 215 11.89 1.64 -5.52
N ILE A 216 12.85 2.59 -5.57
CA ILE A 216 13.76 2.75 -6.71
C ILE A 216 14.50 1.44 -7.02
N GLY A 217 15.03 0.78 -5.98
CA GLY A 217 15.70 -0.51 -6.13
C GLY A 217 14.73 -1.61 -6.55
N LEU A 218 13.52 -1.60 -5.97
CA LEU A 218 12.50 -2.60 -6.25
C LEU A 218 12.04 -2.57 -7.71
N ILE A 219 11.76 -1.39 -8.28
CA ILE A 219 11.31 -1.26 -9.66
C ILE A 219 12.40 -1.62 -10.67
N ALA A 220 13.65 -1.26 -10.36
CA ALA A 220 14.79 -1.65 -11.18
C ALA A 220 15.00 -3.17 -11.20
N ILE A 221 14.84 -3.83 -10.04
CA ILE A 221 15.05 -5.27 -9.93
C ILE A 221 13.89 -6.07 -10.52
N LEU A 222 12.64 -5.76 -10.11
CA LEU A 222 11.46 -6.56 -10.44
C LEU A 222 10.87 -6.23 -11.80
N TYR A 223 10.85 -4.95 -12.18
CA TYR A 223 10.16 -4.50 -13.39
C TYR A 223 11.12 -4.02 -14.50
N LYS A 224 12.42 -3.86 -14.19
CA LYS A 224 13.42 -3.32 -15.14
C LYS A 224 13.07 -1.91 -15.62
N LEU A 225 12.50 -1.12 -14.71
CA LEU A 225 12.08 0.26 -14.96
C LEU A 225 12.94 1.24 -14.17
N SER A 226 12.99 2.48 -14.68
CA SER A 226 13.52 3.63 -13.96
C SER A 226 12.45 4.21 -13.04
N PRO A 227 12.84 4.94 -11.97
CA PRO A 227 11.89 5.71 -11.19
C PRO A 227 11.25 6.82 -12.02
N ALA A 228 10.03 7.19 -11.64
CA ALA A 228 9.27 8.24 -12.29
C ALA A 228 10.12 9.52 -12.42
N HIS A 229 10.13 10.08 -13.63
CA HIS A 229 10.91 11.28 -13.94
C HIS A 229 10.18 12.54 -13.48
N SER A 230 10.91 13.63 -13.19
CA SER A 230 10.29 14.90 -12.81
C SER A 230 9.34 15.43 -13.88
N SER A 231 9.66 15.19 -15.16
CA SER A 231 8.80 15.58 -16.30
C SER A 231 7.42 14.94 -16.26
N PHE A 232 7.26 13.72 -15.73
CA PHE A 232 5.94 13.12 -15.58
C PHE A 232 5.06 13.97 -14.66
N TYR A 233 5.60 14.35 -13.49
CA TYR A 233 4.88 15.19 -12.54
C TYR A 233 4.59 16.58 -13.11
N LEU A 234 5.58 17.22 -13.74
CA LEU A 234 5.43 18.54 -14.34
C LEU A 234 4.35 18.54 -15.44
N ASP A 235 4.38 17.56 -16.34
CA ASP A 235 3.39 17.45 -17.43
C ASP A 235 1.99 17.11 -16.91
N ALA A 236 1.90 16.30 -15.84
CA ALA A 236 0.64 16.01 -15.17
C ALA A 236 0.05 17.28 -14.50
N MET A 237 0.88 18.08 -13.84
CA MET A 237 0.46 19.36 -13.26
C MET A 237 -0.01 20.33 -14.35
N ASP A 238 0.70 20.43 -15.46
CA ASP A 238 0.31 21.25 -16.61
C ASP A 238 -1.01 20.80 -17.24
N TRP A 239 -1.27 19.49 -17.29
CA TRP A 239 -2.57 18.98 -17.71
C TRP A 239 -3.68 19.49 -16.79
N PHE A 240 -3.49 19.47 -15.47
CA PHE A 240 -4.49 19.98 -14.53
C PHE A 240 -4.72 21.49 -14.68
N ARG A 241 -3.64 22.28 -14.77
CA ARG A 241 -3.70 23.73 -15.01
C ARG A 241 -4.50 24.06 -16.27
N LYS A 242 -4.30 23.29 -17.34
CA LYS A 242 -4.97 23.50 -18.64
C LYS A 242 -6.45 23.07 -18.64
N ASN A 243 -6.80 21.98 -17.96
CA ASN A 243 -8.11 21.32 -18.15
C ASN A 243 -9.12 21.57 -17.02
N ILE A 244 -8.68 21.87 -15.80
CA ILE A 244 -9.60 22.08 -14.67
C ILE A 244 -9.95 23.56 -14.48
N GLY A 245 -9.03 24.46 -14.82
CA GLY A 245 -9.20 25.90 -14.61
C GLY A 245 -9.22 26.27 -13.12
N GLY A 246 -9.42 27.56 -12.83
CA GLY A 246 -9.39 28.09 -11.46
C GLY A 246 -7.97 28.16 -10.87
N GLN A 247 -7.88 28.40 -9.57
CA GLN A 247 -6.61 28.38 -8.84
C GLN A 247 -6.38 26.98 -8.28
N LEU A 248 -5.22 26.40 -8.59
CA LEU A 248 -4.83 25.07 -8.13
C LEU A 248 -3.71 25.19 -7.11
N ILE A 249 -3.66 24.21 -6.20
CA ILE A 249 -2.51 23.94 -5.36
C ILE A 249 -2.12 22.47 -5.51
N PHE A 250 -0.82 22.24 -5.67
CA PHE A 250 -0.22 20.92 -5.80
C PHE A 250 0.48 20.56 -4.51
N MET A 251 -0.03 19.55 -3.82
CA MET A 251 0.48 19.11 -2.52
C MET A 251 1.18 17.77 -2.67
N ILE A 252 2.46 17.70 -2.29
CA ILE A 252 3.28 16.51 -2.45
C ILE A 252 3.28 15.68 -1.16
N VAL A 253 2.91 14.42 -1.32
CA VAL A 253 3.11 13.32 -0.38
C VAL A 253 4.27 12.46 -0.89
N THR A 254 5.30 12.26 -0.07
CA THR A 254 6.56 11.67 -0.52
C THR A 254 7.36 11.00 0.60
N ASP A 255 8.13 9.98 0.22
CA ASP A 255 9.16 9.37 1.05
C ASP A 255 10.55 10.01 0.86
N ASP A 256 10.68 10.98 -0.04
CA ASP A 256 11.93 11.62 -0.46
C ASP A 256 11.70 13.13 -0.69
N ILE A 257 11.65 13.86 0.43
CA ILE A 257 11.47 15.32 0.46
C ILE A 257 12.57 16.01 -0.34
N GLY A 258 13.83 15.62 -0.16
CA GLY A 258 14.97 16.28 -0.80
C GLY A 258 14.95 16.18 -2.33
N TRP A 259 14.51 15.05 -2.88
CA TRP A 259 14.31 14.95 -4.32
C TRP A 259 13.18 15.87 -4.82
N CYS A 260 12.08 15.96 -4.08
CA CYS A 260 10.95 16.81 -4.46
C CYS A 260 11.32 18.30 -4.41
N GLU A 261 12.03 18.74 -3.37
CA GLU A 261 12.55 20.11 -3.25
C GLU A 261 13.42 20.50 -4.45
N LYS A 262 14.30 19.59 -4.88
CA LYS A 262 15.20 19.84 -6.00
C LYS A 262 14.49 19.87 -7.36
N ASN A 263 13.44 19.06 -7.55
CA ASN A 263 12.88 18.79 -8.88
C ASN A 263 11.49 19.37 -9.13
N LEU A 264 10.68 19.59 -8.09
CA LEU A 264 9.26 19.95 -8.22
C LEU A 264 8.91 21.30 -7.59
N LEU A 265 9.66 21.75 -6.56
CA LEU A 265 9.41 23.03 -5.88
C LEU A 265 9.94 24.26 -6.64
N ILE A 266 10.27 24.09 -7.91
CA ILE A 266 10.57 25.21 -8.82
C ILE A 266 9.29 26.00 -9.13
N GLU A 267 8.14 25.34 -9.03
CA GLU A 267 6.81 25.90 -9.28
C GLU A 267 6.21 26.53 -8.02
N LYS A 268 5.57 27.69 -8.14
CA LYS A 268 5.06 28.47 -7.00
C LYS A 268 3.79 27.91 -6.35
N ASP A 269 3.05 27.10 -7.10
CA ASP A 269 1.81 26.45 -6.69
C ASP A 269 2.04 25.04 -6.15
N VAL A 270 3.30 24.64 -5.91
CA VAL A 270 3.70 23.33 -5.41
C VAL A 270 4.23 23.44 -3.98
N VAL A 271 3.73 22.59 -3.08
CA VAL A 271 4.13 22.52 -1.67
C VAL A 271 4.36 21.09 -1.23
N ILE A 272 5.27 20.87 -0.28
CA ILE A 272 5.37 19.59 0.44
C ILE A 272 4.31 19.59 1.55
N ALA A 273 3.48 18.56 1.56
CA ALA A 273 2.42 18.37 2.56
C ALA A 273 2.51 17.03 3.29
N SER A 274 3.58 16.26 3.03
CA SER A 274 3.80 14.93 3.63
C SER A 274 4.03 15.01 5.14
N ASP A 275 3.49 14.03 5.86
CA ASP A 275 3.69 13.80 7.30
C ASP A 275 3.81 12.28 7.57
N ASP A 276 3.02 11.71 8.48
CA ASP A 276 2.98 10.26 8.68
C ASP A 276 2.06 9.57 7.66
N THR A 277 2.24 8.25 7.53
CA THR A 277 1.51 7.41 6.57
C THR A 277 -0.02 7.53 6.63
N GLY A 278 -0.59 7.73 7.83
CA GLY A 278 -2.02 7.90 8.01
C GLY A 278 -2.52 9.26 7.50
N HIS A 279 -1.78 10.32 7.82
CA HIS A 279 -2.04 11.67 7.30
C HIS A 279 -1.90 11.70 5.77
N ASP A 280 -0.79 11.18 5.24
CA ASP A 280 -0.49 11.14 3.82
C ASP A 280 -1.59 10.46 3.00
N LEU A 281 -2.04 9.30 3.47
CA LEU A 281 -3.12 8.57 2.80
C LEU A 281 -4.44 9.34 2.89
N ALA A 282 -4.75 9.94 4.04
CA ALA A 282 -5.96 10.73 4.22
C ALA A 282 -5.97 11.97 3.32
N LEU A 283 -4.84 12.69 3.22
CA LEU A 283 -4.68 13.83 2.33
C LEU A 283 -4.92 13.45 0.87
N LEU A 284 -4.30 12.37 0.40
CA LEU A 284 -4.54 11.78 -0.92
C LEU A 284 -6.01 11.37 -1.14
N SER A 285 -6.71 10.92 -0.09
CA SER A 285 -8.09 10.46 -0.17
C SER A 285 -9.10 11.58 -0.33
N ILE A 286 -8.87 12.71 0.36
CA ILE A 286 -9.78 13.86 0.38
C ILE A 286 -9.47 14.91 -0.69
N ALA A 287 -8.37 14.71 -1.44
CA ALA A 287 -7.98 15.58 -2.55
C ALA A 287 -9.09 15.68 -3.60
N ASP A 288 -9.18 16.84 -4.26
CA ASP A 288 -10.11 17.00 -5.39
C ASP A 288 -9.63 16.12 -6.57
N HIS A 289 -8.32 16.12 -6.82
CA HIS A 289 -7.67 15.34 -7.86
C HIS A 289 -6.34 14.74 -7.36
N ASN A 290 -5.86 13.69 -8.04
CA ASN A 290 -4.60 13.04 -7.69
C ASN A 290 -3.66 12.90 -8.90
N ILE A 291 -2.36 12.94 -8.63
CA ILE A 291 -1.31 12.44 -9.54
C ILE A 291 -0.62 11.31 -8.80
N ILE A 292 -0.57 10.13 -9.39
CA ILE A 292 0.00 8.94 -8.76
C ILE A 292 1.01 8.29 -9.69
N ASP A 293 2.12 7.84 -9.13
CA ASP A 293 3.10 7.00 -9.80
C ASP A 293 2.72 5.52 -9.62
N TYR A 294 3.61 4.72 -9.03
CA TYR A 294 3.45 3.29 -8.84
C TYR A 294 3.23 2.92 -7.36
N GLY A 295 2.90 1.65 -7.16
CA GLY A 295 2.77 1.05 -5.84
C GLY A 295 1.34 1.13 -5.29
N SER A 296 1.05 0.20 -4.37
CA SER A 296 -0.31 -0.02 -3.86
C SER A 296 -0.87 1.16 -3.07
N PHE A 297 -0.01 1.98 -2.45
CA PHE A 297 -0.42 3.17 -1.69
C PHE A 297 -1.01 4.25 -2.59
N GLY A 298 -0.27 4.72 -3.60
CA GLY A 298 -0.77 5.67 -4.59
C GLY A 298 -1.96 5.12 -5.39
N MET A 299 -1.95 3.84 -5.74
CA MET A 299 -3.10 3.22 -6.41
C MET A 299 -4.36 3.26 -5.56
N TRP A 300 -4.25 2.98 -4.26
CA TRP A 300 -5.39 3.06 -3.36
C TRP A 300 -5.92 4.51 -3.24
N ALA A 301 -5.05 5.51 -3.23
CA ALA A 301 -5.46 6.91 -3.32
C ALA A 301 -6.30 7.22 -4.58
N GLY A 302 -5.89 6.69 -5.74
CA GLY A 302 -6.70 6.78 -6.96
C GLY A 302 -8.07 6.09 -6.82
N VAL A 303 -8.13 4.95 -6.11
CA VAL A 303 -9.38 4.23 -5.86
C VAL A 303 -10.32 5.10 -5.02
N MET A 304 -9.79 5.83 -4.04
CA MET A 304 -10.58 6.73 -3.18
C MET A 304 -10.92 8.08 -3.84
N SER A 305 -10.19 8.50 -4.87
CA SER A 305 -10.41 9.79 -5.54
C SER A 305 -11.82 9.93 -6.14
N LYS A 306 -12.46 11.08 -5.89
CA LYS A 306 -13.75 11.45 -6.53
C LYS A 306 -13.57 12.23 -7.83
N GLY A 307 -12.47 12.95 -7.99
CA GLY A 307 -12.16 13.68 -9.22
C GLY A 307 -11.22 12.92 -10.15
N HIS A 308 -10.41 13.64 -10.91
CA HIS A 308 -9.48 13.04 -11.86
C HIS A 308 -8.23 12.49 -11.18
N THR A 309 -7.72 11.38 -11.70
CA THR A 309 -6.43 10.82 -11.29
C THR A 309 -5.54 10.69 -12.52
N ILE A 310 -4.39 11.37 -12.55
CA ILE A 310 -3.35 11.09 -13.55
C ILE A 310 -2.44 10.02 -12.99
N ALA A 311 -2.21 8.95 -13.74
CA ALA A 311 -1.47 7.79 -13.28
C ALA A 311 -0.35 7.41 -14.25
N LEU A 312 0.84 7.12 -13.74
CA LEU A 312 1.98 6.66 -14.54
C LEU A 312 1.78 5.21 -15.00
N ILE A 313 1.78 4.94 -16.31
CA ILE A 313 1.40 3.63 -16.87
C ILE A 313 2.43 2.52 -16.63
N ASP A 314 3.68 2.87 -16.33
CA ASP A 314 4.80 1.93 -16.42
C ASP A 314 4.62 0.68 -15.55
N ILE A 315 3.80 0.76 -14.50
CA ILE A 315 3.36 -0.39 -13.71
C ILE A 315 1.83 -0.41 -13.57
N ASP A 316 1.13 -1.06 -14.52
CA ASP A 316 -0.32 -1.28 -14.47
C ASP A 316 -0.68 -2.67 -13.89
N PHE A 317 -0.90 -2.72 -12.58
CA PHE A 317 -1.26 -3.98 -11.90
C PHE A 317 -2.66 -4.44 -12.31
N ASN A 318 -2.71 -5.54 -13.06
CA ASN A 318 -3.96 -6.16 -13.54
C ASN A 318 -4.88 -5.20 -14.32
N GLY A 319 -4.29 -4.24 -15.04
CA GLY A 319 -5.07 -3.31 -15.85
C GLY A 319 -5.86 -2.28 -15.05
N ILE A 320 -5.55 -2.09 -13.75
CA ILE A 320 -6.25 -1.16 -12.86
C ILE A 320 -6.36 0.24 -13.45
N MET A 321 -5.29 0.70 -14.11
CA MET A 321 -5.20 2.07 -14.63
C MET A 321 -6.27 2.38 -15.67
N THR A 322 -6.77 1.35 -16.37
CA THR A 322 -7.79 1.47 -17.42
C THR A 322 -9.21 1.16 -16.96
N LYS A 323 -9.38 0.69 -15.72
CA LYS A 323 -10.68 0.26 -15.19
C LYS A 323 -11.51 1.41 -14.61
N PHE A 324 -10.88 2.52 -14.24
CA PHE A 324 -11.56 3.69 -13.67
C PHE A 324 -11.70 4.79 -14.72
N LYS A 325 -12.95 5.21 -15.00
CA LYS A 325 -13.24 6.23 -16.03
C LYS A 325 -12.62 7.60 -15.74
N ASN A 326 -12.38 7.91 -14.47
CA ASN A 326 -11.80 9.17 -14.02
C ASN A 326 -10.26 9.13 -13.98
N TRP A 327 -9.65 8.01 -14.38
CA TRP A 327 -8.19 7.89 -14.45
C TRP A 327 -7.71 8.20 -15.86
N HIS A 328 -6.67 9.02 -15.94
CA HIS A 328 -5.98 9.39 -17.16
C HIS A 328 -4.57 8.83 -17.07
N VAL A 329 -4.16 8.14 -18.11
CA VAL A 329 -2.90 7.39 -18.09
C VAL A 329 -1.85 8.12 -18.90
N PHE A 330 -0.70 8.37 -18.28
CA PHE A 330 0.45 9.01 -18.91
C PHE A 330 1.53 7.97 -19.15
N ASP A 331 2.12 8.04 -20.35
CA ASP A 331 3.12 7.09 -20.84
C ASP A 331 4.50 7.75 -20.87
N GLU A 332 5.41 7.23 -20.05
CA GLU A 332 6.77 7.75 -19.94
C GLU A 332 7.68 7.38 -21.12
N SER A 333 7.26 6.45 -22.00
CA SER A 333 8.00 6.11 -23.23
C SER A 333 8.15 7.29 -24.20
N LYS A 334 7.43 8.39 -23.98
CA LYS A 334 7.61 9.66 -24.68
C LYS A 334 8.90 10.40 -24.27
N TYR A 335 9.46 10.13 -23.09
CA TYR A 335 10.64 10.82 -22.56
C TYR A 335 11.95 10.04 -22.75
N THR A 336 11.88 8.75 -23.09
CA THR A 336 13.06 7.87 -23.26
C THR A 336 13.83 8.09 -24.56
N SER A 337 13.33 8.92 -25.48
CA SER A 337 14.04 9.28 -26.74
C SER A 337 15.19 10.29 -26.60
N LYS A 338 15.45 10.80 -25.38
CA LYS A 338 16.49 11.83 -25.12
C LYS A 338 17.63 11.40 -24.19
N LEU A 339 17.76 10.11 -23.89
CA LEU A 339 18.89 9.61 -23.11
C LEU A 339 20.06 9.22 -24.04
N GLU A 340 20.75 10.24 -24.56
CA GLU A 340 22.20 10.09 -24.74
C GLU A 340 22.79 10.02 -23.34
N PHE A 341 23.36 8.87 -23.01
CA PHE A 341 24.18 8.69 -21.81
C PHE A 341 25.38 9.63 -21.92
N GLU A 342 25.39 10.73 -21.17
CA GLU A 342 26.65 11.39 -20.85
C GLU A 342 27.29 10.67 -19.63
N PRO A 343 28.61 10.40 -19.70
CA PRO A 343 29.31 9.36 -18.94
C PRO A 343 29.42 9.56 -17.43
#